data_AF-A0A847ZT17-F1
#
_entry.id   AF-A0A847ZT17-F1
#
_cell.length_a   1.000
_cell.length_b   1.000
_cell.length_c   1.000
_cell.angle_alpha   90.00
_cell.angle_beta   90.00
_cell.angle_gamma   90.00
#
_symmetry.space_group_name_H-M   'P 1'
#
loop_
_entity.id
_entity.type
_entity.pdbx_description
1 polymer ?
#
loop_
_entity_poly.entity_id
_entity_poly.type
_entity_poly.pdbx_seq_one_letter_code
_entity_poly.pdbx_strand_id
1 'polypeptide(L)'
;MARGSVIPQNRARNYSVRLGWLVMILAGGASGLALPPLGWWWVLLVTVPLLLQHFEKTAGLGWRAPFGSGLSFGFGYFCVAFHWIGFAFFVNAADIWMMPFAVGGLALFMSCYWGVALAVAARLPEAVVPRWLAALILLSLAEFLRGRLLTGFPWAVPGLAVDGMGGVAQLVSVVGVNGLTLLVLVWCALPFIIWRNRQAGGMALLAASLVLAGLPLAHVWGVWRLSVMPSAFHGDAMVRLVQPNVSQNDKWRTDNAEAIFDRLLSLSGEGAGSTTFRLVIWPESAVPFLLDEDTVALRRIAGLLAPGQTLLTGAIRREVAPSGCLSCAEPYFTSIVMIDDQGVVSATYDKWRLVPGGEYLPMEGILSRFGFRKVVALPESFTAGAGPRNLPVPGLGPVGMLICYEVIFSNALVSDERPSLLVNVTNDGWFGRSVGPHQHLAQARMRSIEQALPVLRAANTGISAVIDAAGRIIVQTELEQPTFVDSRIPRAGPATVYALAGDLMLAAVMLALMILLRGMRSQTRQ
;
A
#
# COMPACT_ATOMS: atom_id res chain seq x y z
N MET A 1 10.67 58.36 -23.47
CA MET A 1 10.98 57.13 -24.24
C MET A 1 11.55 56.09 -23.28
N ALA A 2 10.80 55.01 -23.08
CA ALA A 2 11.07 53.99 -22.07
C ALA A 2 12.30 53.14 -22.44
N ARG A 3 13.20 52.93 -21.48
CA ARG A 3 14.28 51.93 -21.56
C ARG A 3 13.66 50.54 -21.35
N GLY A 4 13.40 49.83 -22.43
CA GLY A 4 13.00 48.43 -22.38
C GLY A 4 14.12 47.56 -21.84
N SER A 5 13.94 47.01 -20.64
CA SER A 5 14.86 46.05 -20.03
C SER A 5 14.83 44.73 -20.80
N VAL A 6 15.78 44.53 -21.70
CA VAL A 6 16.03 43.24 -22.36
C VAL A 6 16.58 42.29 -21.30
N ILE A 7 15.74 41.43 -20.74
CA ILE A 7 16.20 40.31 -19.91
C ILE A 7 17.05 39.42 -20.82
N PRO A 8 18.33 39.14 -20.50
CA PRO A 8 19.17 38.29 -21.34
C PRO A 8 18.52 36.90 -21.50
N GLN A 9 18.50 36.35 -22.71
CA GLN A 9 17.75 35.15 -23.09
C GLN A 9 17.99 33.94 -22.15
N ASN A 10 19.19 33.82 -21.57
CA ASN A 10 19.52 32.80 -20.57
C ASN A 10 18.79 33.00 -19.22
N ARG A 11 18.56 34.25 -18.77
CA ARG A 11 17.76 34.52 -17.58
C ARG A 11 16.29 34.19 -17.83
N ALA A 12 15.70 34.63 -18.95
CA ALA A 12 14.31 34.35 -19.29
C ALA A 12 14.03 32.83 -19.40
N ARG A 13 14.96 32.07 -19.99
CA ARG A 13 14.89 30.59 -20.06
C ARG A 13 15.00 29.91 -18.70
N ASN A 14 15.80 30.45 -17.78
CA ASN A 14 15.88 29.93 -16.42
C ASN A 14 14.63 30.25 -15.58
N TYR A 15 14.00 31.40 -15.78
CA TYR A 15 12.72 31.75 -15.14
C TYR A 15 11.57 30.84 -15.61
N SER A 16 11.50 30.51 -16.90
CA SER A 16 10.47 29.61 -17.43
C SER A 16 10.59 28.16 -16.93
N VAL A 17 11.82 27.68 -16.69
CA VAL A 17 12.05 26.36 -16.07
C VAL A 17 11.61 26.36 -14.61
N ARG A 18 11.99 27.38 -13.82
CA ARG A 18 11.61 27.48 -12.41
C ARG A 18 10.11 27.65 -12.20
N LEU A 19 9.45 28.46 -13.02
CA LEU A 19 7.99 28.57 -13.01
C LEU A 19 7.34 27.23 -13.39
N GLY A 20 7.95 26.48 -14.32
CA GLY A 20 7.53 25.14 -14.66
C GLY A 20 7.58 24.16 -13.49
N TRP A 21 8.60 24.23 -12.63
CA TRP A 21 8.66 23.40 -11.41
C TRP A 21 7.53 23.69 -10.42
N LEU A 22 7.13 24.96 -10.25
CA LEU A 22 5.96 25.29 -9.43
C LEU A 22 4.68 24.68 -10.00
N VAL A 23 4.49 24.75 -11.33
CA VAL A 23 3.37 24.08 -12.00
C VAL A 23 3.44 22.57 -11.81
N MET A 24 4.63 21.95 -11.81
CA MET A 24 4.80 20.53 -11.55
C MET A 24 4.41 20.14 -10.13
N ILE A 25 4.69 20.97 -9.12
CA ILE A 25 4.21 20.71 -7.73
C ILE A 25 2.68 20.68 -7.71
N LEU A 26 2.02 21.66 -8.32
CA LEU A 26 0.56 21.70 -8.37
C LEU A 26 -0.03 20.52 -9.16
N ALA A 27 0.56 20.20 -10.32
CA ALA A 27 0.14 19.07 -11.14
C ALA A 27 0.32 17.73 -10.39
N GLY A 28 1.45 17.55 -9.70
CA GLY A 28 1.70 16.39 -8.86
C GLY A 28 0.69 16.28 -7.71
N GLY A 29 0.42 17.39 -7.01
CA GLY A 29 -0.60 17.43 -5.96
C GLY A 29 -1.98 17.04 -6.47
N ALA A 30 -2.36 17.54 -7.64
CA ALA A 30 -3.60 17.14 -8.30
C ALA A 30 -3.60 15.64 -8.69
N SER A 31 -2.46 15.08 -9.14
CA SER A 31 -2.33 13.64 -9.37
C SER A 31 -2.53 12.81 -8.10
N GLY A 32 -2.22 13.34 -6.91
CA GLY A 32 -2.49 12.68 -5.64
C GLY A 32 -3.98 12.42 -5.38
N LEU A 33 -4.86 13.23 -5.97
CA LEU A 33 -6.33 13.07 -5.88
C LEU A 33 -6.85 11.84 -6.66
N ALA A 34 -6.01 11.23 -7.50
CA ALA A 34 -6.33 9.96 -8.16
C ALA A 34 -6.37 8.77 -7.18
N LEU A 35 -5.77 8.93 -5.99
CA LEU A 35 -5.76 7.90 -4.96
C LEU A 35 -7.06 7.89 -4.16
N PRO A 36 -7.38 6.77 -3.49
CA PRO A 36 -8.45 6.72 -2.51
C PRO A 36 -8.29 7.78 -1.42
N PRO A 37 -9.39 8.32 -0.87
CA PRO A 37 -10.78 7.97 -1.14
C PRO A 37 -11.40 8.67 -2.36
N LEU A 38 -10.75 9.69 -2.93
CA LEU A 38 -11.33 10.49 -4.02
C LEU A 38 -11.41 9.71 -5.33
N GLY A 39 -10.35 8.98 -5.68
CA GLY A 39 -10.33 8.13 -6.86
C GLY A 39 -10.50 8.88 -8.18
N TRP A 40 -10.14 10.18 -8.24
CA TRP A 40 -10.27 11.02 -9.44
C TRP A 40 -9.17 10.73 -10.47
N TRP A 41 -9.10 9.49 -10.92
CA TRP A 41 -8.07 8.99 -11.81
C TRP A 41 -7.97 9.77 -13.13
N TRP A 42 -9.07 10.37 -13.59
CA TRP A 42 -9.12 11.18 -14.81
C TRP A 42 -8.23 12.43 -14.71
N VAL A 43 -7.87 12.90 -13.51
CA VAL A 43 -6.91 14.01 -13.32
C VAL A 43 -5.52 13.65 -13.88
N LEU A 44 -5.18 12.35 -13.91
CA LEU A 44 -3.93 11.86 -14.50
C LEU A 44 -3.87 12.11 -16.02
N LEU A 45 -5.02 12.15 -16.71
CA LEU A 45 -5.09 12.47 -18.15
C LEU A 45 -4.64 13.92 -18.45
N VAL A 46 -4.58 14.79 -17.45
CA VAL A 46 -4.09 16.17 -17.60
C VAL A 46 -2.68 16.30 -17.04
N THR A 47 -2.47 15.78 -15.84
CA THR A 47 -1.23 15.98 -15.08
C THR A 47 -0.04 15.19 -15.64
N VAL A 48 -0.24 13.96 -16.13
CA VAL A 48 0.83 13.18 -16.77
C VAL A 48 1.29 13.84 -18.09
N PRO A 49 0.40 14.31 -18.99
CA PRO A 49 0.82 15.11 -20.14
C PRO A 49 1.60 16.38 -19.78
N LEU A 50 1.19 17.10 -18.73
CA LEU A 50 1.92 18.29 -18.27
C LEU A 50 3.35 17.94 -17.83
N LEU A 51 3.51 16.84 -17.08
CA LEU A 51 4.83 16.32 -16.71
C LEU A 51 5.67 16.01 -17.93
N LEU A 52 5.13 15.26 -18.91
CA LEU A 52 5.86 14.89 -20.11
C LEU A 52 6.24 16.11 -20.98
N GLN A 53 5.34 17.09 -21.12
CA GLN A 53 5.65 18.34 -21.83
C GLN A 53 6.78 19.11 -21.15
N HIS A 54 6.75 19.22 -19.82
CA HIS A 54 7.80 19.91 -19.07
C HIS A 54 9.13 19.15 -19.13
N PHE A 55 9.09 17.82 -19.01
CA PHE A 55 10.23 16.94 -19.15
C PHE A 55 10.90 17.08 -20.53
N GLU A 56 10.14 17.04 -21.62
CA GLU A 56 10.69 17.16 -22.98
C GLU A 56 11.34 18.53 -23.23
N LYS A 57 10.78 19.61 -22.67
CA LYS A 57 11.39 20.95 -22.72
C LYS A 57 12.69 21.06 -21.91
N THR A 58 12.85 20.23 -20.89
CA THR A 58 13.98 20.29 -19.94
C THR A 58 15.06 19.25 -20.20
N ALA A 59 14.77 18.17 -20.93
CA ALA A 59 15.68 17.05 -21.16
C ALA A 59 17.04 17.45 -21.76
N GLY A 60 17.07 18.48 -22.62
CA GLY A 60 18.30 18.99 -23.25
C GLY A 60 19.11 19.99 -22.41
N LEU A 61 18.67 20.34 -21.20
CA LEU A 61 19.25 21.42 -20.38
C LEU A 61 20.24 20.93 -19.31
N GLY A 62 20.77 19.72 -19.47
CA GLY A 62 21.58 19.04 -18.46
C GLY A 62 20.73 18.32 -17.40
N TRP A 63 21.33 17.44 -16.59
CA TRP A 63 20.60 16.49 -15.73
C TRP A 63 19.73 17.15 -14.65
N ARG A 64 20.11 18.34 -14.18
CA ARG A 64 19.41 19.06 -13.10
C ARG A 64 17.99 19.47 -13.50
N ALA A 65 17.77 19.82 -14.75
CA ALA A 65 16.46 20.28 -15.22
C ALA A 65 15.39 19.16 -15.24
N PRO A 66 15.59 18.00 -15.91
CA PRO A 66 14.66 16.87 -15.85
C PRO A 66 14.60 16.25 -14.45
N PHE A 67 15.70 16.27 -13.68
CA PHE A 67 15.65 15.90 -12.26
C PHE A 67 14.66 16.77 -11.48
N GLY A 68 14.75 18.10 -11.64
CA GLY A 68 13.83 19.05 -11.02
C GLY A 68 12.38 18.83 -11.46
N SER A 69 12.14 18.49 -12.72
CA SER A 69 10.79 18.15 -13.21
C SER A 69 10.18 16.97 -12.45
N GLY A 70 10.94 15.88 -12.30
CA GLY A 70 10.49 14.67 -11.60
C GLY A 70 10.38 14.88 -10.09
N LEU A 71 11.35 15.60 -9.50
CA LEU A 71 11.36 15.94 -8.09
C LEU A 71 10.16 16.81 -7.72
N SER A 72 9.90 17.89 -8.46
CA SER A 72 8.80 18.81 -8.17
C SER A 72 7.43 18.16 -8.36
N PHE A 73 7.26 17.36 -9.41
CA PHE A 73 6.02 16.61 -9.62
C PHE A 73 5.80 15.55 -8.54
N GLY A 74 6.83 14.76 -8.22
CA GLY A 74 6.80 13.80 -7.12
C GLY A 74 6.51 14.47 -5.78
N PHE A 75 7.07 15.65 -5.53
CA PHE A 75 6.91 16.34 -4.24
C PHE A 75 5.46 16.74 -4.00
N GLY A 76 4.80 17.33 -5.01
CA GLY A 76 3.37 17.61 -4.93
C GLY A 76 2.54 16.35 -4.70
N TYR A 77 2.82 15.30 -5.46
CA TYR A 77 2.12 14.02 -5.39
C TYR A 77 2.22 13.39 -4.00
N PHE A 78 3.44 13.26 -3.48
CA PHE A 78 3.71 12.63 -2.20
C PHE A 78 3.28 13.48 -1.01
N CYS A 79 3.30 14.81 -1.10
CA CYS A 79 2.71 15.67 -0.06
C CYS A 79 1.21 15.40 0.10
N VAL A 80 0.46 15.29 -1.01
CA VAL A 80 -0.96 14.95 -0.97
C VAL A 80 -1.18 13.49 -0.57
N ALA A 81 -0.36 12.56 -1.06
CA ALA A 81 -0.52 11.15 -0.75
C ALA A 81 -0.16 10.81 0.71
N PHE A 82 0.82 11.48 1.31
CA PHE A 82 1.37 11.16 2.63
C PHE A 82 0.99 12.15 3.73
N HIS A 83 0.13 13.14 3.47
CA HIS A 83 -0.28 14.09 4.52
C HIS A 83 -0.90 13.39 5.74
N TRP A 84 -1.47 12.19 5.56
CA TRP A 84 -1.99 11.38 6.65
C TRP A 84 -0.94 11.03 7.72
N ILE A 85 0.36 10.98 7.37
CA ILE A 85 1.44 10.76 8.34
C ILE A 85 1.50 11.90 9.36
N GLY A 86 1.06 13.10 8.97
CA GLY A 86 0.96 14.23 9.87
C GLY A 86 0.05 13.96 11.07
N PHE A 87 -0.94 13.07 10.95
CA PHE A 87 -1.87 12.78 12.03
C PHE A 87 -1.23 12.05 13.21
N ALA A 88 -0.14 11.31 12.98
CA ALA A 88 0.61 10.67 14.05
C ALA A 88 1.21 11.70 15.04
N PHE A 89 1.51 12.92 14.57
CA PHE A 89 2.03 14.00 15.42
C PHE A 89 0.96 14.68 16.27
N PHE A 90 -0.34 14.46 16.02
CA PHE A 90 -1.41 14.96 16.90
C PHE A 90 -1.62 14.09 18.14
N VAL A 91 -1.01 12.90 18.21
CA VAL A 91 -1.04 12.03 19.40
C VAL A 91 -0.34 12.74 20.57
N ASN A 92 0.80 13.37 20.31
CA ASN A 92 1.56 14.15 21.28
C ASN A 92 1.78 15.58 20.79
N ALA A 93 1.12 16.55 21.43
CA ALA A 93 1.18 17.96 21.04
C ALA A 93 2.61 18.54 21.02
N ALA A 94 3.53 17.98 21.81
CA ALA A 94 4.93 18.41 21.85
C ALA A 94 5.68 18.14 20.53
N ASP A 95 5.21 17.22 19.70
CA ASP A 95 5.89 16.78 18.48
C ASP A 95 5.36 17.46 17.21
N ILE A 96 4.28 18.25 17.31
CA ILE A 96 3.60 18.88 16.15
C ILE A 96 4.54 19.74 15.29
N TRP A 97 5.51 20.42 15.91
CA TRP A 97 6.47 21.27 15.18
C TRP A 97 7.33 20.47 14.18
N MET A 98 7.51 19.16 14.40
CA MET A 98 8.25 18.28 13.51
C MET A 98 7.44 17.88 12.26
N MET A 99 6.11 17.98 12.32
CA MET A 99 5.19 17.48 11.30
C MET A 99 5.53 17.98 9.88
N PRO A 100 5.72 19.28 9.60
CA PRO A 100 6.00 19.75 8.24
C PRO A 100 7.32 19.20 7.69
N PHE A 101 8.31 18.99 8.56
CA PHE A 101 9.62 18.46 8.20
C PHE A 101 9.58 16.95 7.97
N ALA A 102 8.81 16.21 8.77
CA ALA A 102 8.63 14.77 8.59
C ALA A 102 7.86 14.47 7.30
N VAL A 103 6.70 15.10 7.10
CA VAL A 103 5.87 14.90 5.91
C VAL A 103 6.56 15.44 4.66
N GLY A 104 7.04 16.69 4.70
CA GLY A 104 7.72 17.32 3.58
C GLY A 104 9.07 16.67 3.26
N GLY A 105 9.84 16.27 4.29
CA GLY A 105 11.10 15.57 4.13
C GLY A 105 10.92 14.19 3.51
N LEU A 106 9.95 13.41 3.99
CA LEU A 106 9.61 12.11 3.40
C LEU A 106 9.12 12.27 1.96
N ALA A 107 8.21 13.22 1.70
CA ALA A 107 7.72 13.50 0.36
C ALA A 107 8.89 13.85 -0.57
N LEU A 108 9.77 14.77 -0.16
CA LEU A 108 10.95 15.17 -0.93
C LEU A 108 11.88 13.98 -1.20
N PHE A 109 12.15 13.16 -0.18
CA PHE A 109 12.99 11.98 -0.33
C PHE A 109 12.38 10.97 -1.31
N MET A 110 11.08 10.69 -1.21
CA MET A 110 10.39 9.80 -2.16
C MET A 110 10.35 10.39 -3.58
N SER A 111 10.28 11.73 -3.69
CA SER A 111 10.35 12.44 -4.97
C SER A 111 11.69 12.29 -5.67
N CYS A 112 12.78 12.06 -4.94
CA CYS A 112 14.10 11.86 -5.53
C CYS A 112 14.12 10.65 -6.47
N TYR A 113 13.34 9.59 -6.19
CA TYR A 113 13.20 8.45 -7.10
C TYR A 113 12.69 8.89 -8.48
N TRP A 114 11.68 9.77 -8.51
CA TRP A 114 11.11 10.30 -9.76
C TRP A 114 12.05 11.29 -10.45
N GLY A 115 12.75 12.12 -9.68
CA GLY A 115 13.79 13.01 -10.19
C GLY A 115 14.91 12.22 -10.87
N VAL A 116 15.44 11.17 -10.23
CA VAL A 116 16.47 10.29 -10.79
C VAL A 116 15.95 9.60 -12.05
N ALA A 117 14.72 9.07 -12.03
CA ALA A 117 14.11 8.43 -13.20
C ALA A 117 14.12 9.34 -14.43
N LEU A 118 13.66 10.59 -14.28
CA LEU A 118 13.63 11.55 -15.38
C LEU A 118 15.04 12.03 -15.78
N ALA A 119 15.95 12.19 -14.84
CA ALA A 119 17.34 12.54 -15.15
C ALA A 119 18.02 11.47 -16.01
N VAL A 120 17.80 10.19 -15.69
CA VAL A 120 18.29 9.04 -16.46
C VAL A 120 17.58 8.96 -17.81
N ALA A 121 16.25 9.13 -17.85
CA ALA A 121 15.48 9.12 -19.09
C ALA A 121 15.95 10.17 -20.10
N ALA A 122 16.32 11.36 -19.63
CA ALA A 122 16.84 12.44 -20.48
C ALA A 122 18.19 12.11 -21.14
N ARG A 123 18.95 11.15 -20.58
CA ARG A 123 20.26 10.72 -21.09
C ARG A 123 20.17 9.54 -22.06
N LEU A 124 19.03 8.86 -22.13
CA LEU A 124 18.88 7.73 -23.03
C LEU A 124 18.82 8.20 -24.49
N PRO A 125 19.57 7.54 -25.40
CA PRO A 125 19.55 7.91 -26.81
C PRO A 125 18.15 7.73 -27.40
N GLU A 126 17.63 8.79 -28.04
CA GLU A 126 16.33 8.74 -28.70
C GLU A 126 16.24 7.64 -29.77
N ALA A 127 17.38 7.24 -30.34
CA ALA A 127 17.47 6.15 -31.31
C ALA A 127 16.99 4.80 -30.73
N VAL A 128 17.13 4.59 -29.42
CA VAL A 128 16.76 3.32 -28.76
C VAL A 128 15.28 3.33 -28.37
N VAL A 129 14.83 4.34 -27.62
CA VAL A 129 13.44 4.53 -27.18
C VAL A 129 13.13 6.04 -27.18
N PRO A 130 11.93 6.50 -27.60
CA PRO A 130 11.53 7.91 -27.45
C PRO A 130 11.65 8.35 -25.98
N ARG A 131 12.22 9.54 -25.73
CA ARG A 131 12.48 10.03 -24.36
C ARG A 131 11.24 9.98 -23.47
N TRP A 132 10.08 10.40 -23.95
CA TRP A 132 8.83 10.31 -23.19
C TRP A 132 8.47 8.89 -22.75
N LEU A 133 8.66 7.85 -23.59
CA LEU A 133 8.38 6.47 -23.15
C LEU A 133 9.45 6.02 -22.16
N ALA A 134 10.71 6.35 -22.42
CA ALA A 134 11.80 6.06 -21.48
C ALA A 134 11.51 6.67 -20.09
N ALA A 135 10.94 7.88 -20.04
CA ALA A 135 10.49 8.50 -18.81
C ALA A 135 9.41 7.68 -18.10
N LEU A 136 8.37 7.21 -18.80
CA LEU A 136 7.31 6.39 -18.18
C LEU A 136 7.82 5.04 -17.66
N ILE A 137 8.67 4.36 -18.45
CA ILE A 137 9.29 3.09 -18.05
C ILE A 137 10.18 3.30 -16.82
N LEU A 138 11.03 4.32 -16.84
CA LEU A 138 11.94 4.59 -15.72
C LEU A 138 11.23 5.11 -14.49
N LEU A 139 10.12 5.84 -14.62
CA LEU A 139 9.25 6.21 -13.49
C LEU A 139 8.65 4.95 -12.85
N SER A 140 8.12 4.03 -13.66
CA SER A 140 7.59 2.76 -13.14
C SER A 140 8.67 1.89 -12.49
N LEU A 141 9.88 1.86 -13.07
CA LEU A 141 11.03 1.18 -12.45
C LEU A 141 11.43 1.85 -11.14
N ALA A 142 11.41 3.18 -11.07
CA ALA A 142 11.72 3.91 -9.85
C ALA A 142 10.71 3.64 -8.74
N GLU A 143 9.42 3.49 -9.08
CA GLU A 143 8.39 3.05 -8.13
C GLU A 143 8.62 1.63 -7.62
N PHE A 144 8.97 0.71 -8.54
CA PHE A 144 9.34 -0.66 -8.19
C PHE A 144 10.56 -0.71 -7.25
N LEU A 145 11.55 0.17 -7.47
CA LEU A 145 12.73 0.30 -6.61
C LEU A 145 12.42 0.98 -5.28
N ARG A 146 11.56 2.00 -5.26
CA ARG A 146 11.08 2.69 -4.05
C ARG A 146 10.41 1.72 -3.07
N GLY A 147 9.75 0.68 -3.59
CA GLY A 147 9.18 -0.41 -2.81
C GLY A 147 10.17 -1.43 -2.22
N ARG A 148 11.48 -1.33 -2.52
CA ARG A 148 12.50 -2.33 -2.12
C ARG A 148 13.77 -1.75 -1.52
N LEU A 149 14.27 -0.64 -2.06
CA LEU A 149 15.47 0.00 -1.57
C LEU A 149 15.19 0.64 -0.21
N LEU A 150 16.19 0.59 0.69
CA LEU A 150 16.13 1.22 2.01
C LEU A 150 14.86 0.78 2.78
N THR A 151 14.71 -0.55 2.93
CA THR A 151 13.56 -1.26 3.52
C THR A 151 12.24 -1.21 2.73
N GLY A 152 12.14 -0.30 1.77
CA GLY A 152 11.02 -0.18 0.85
C GLY A 152 9.81 0.53 1.46
N PHE A 153 9.18 1.41 0.68
CA PHE A 153 7.92 2.07 1.01
C PHE A 153 7.05 2.16 -0.25
N PRO A 154 6.36 1.09 -0.67
CA PRO A 154 5.52 1.07 -1.87
C PRO A 154 4.13 1.70 -1.65
N TRP A 155 4.00 2.62 -0.70
CA TRP A 155 2.75 3.34 -0.48
C TRP A 155 2.47 4.29 -1.63
N ALA A 156 1.21 4.46 -2.00
CA ALA A 156 0.75 5.39 -3.04
C ALA A 156 1.50 5.24 -4.37
N VAL A 157 1.69 4.02 -4.85
CA VAL A 157 2.13 3.82 -6.24
C VAL A 157 1.05 4.35 -7.20
N PRO A 158 1.39 4.98 -8.35
CA PRO A 158 0.39 5.48 -9.29
C PRO A 158 -0.58 4.40 -9.79
N GLY A 159 -0.14 3.14 -9.84
CA GLY A 159 -1.00 1.99 -10.16
C GLY A 159 -2.17 1.79 -9.20
N LEU A 160 -2.12 2.33 -7.97
CA LEU A 160 -3.24 2.26 -7.01
C LEU A 160 -4.46 3.09 -7.47
N ALA A 161 -4.29 4.03 -8.41
CA ALA A 161 -5.40 4.81 -8.97
C ALA A 161 -6.48 3.93 -9.66
N VAL A 162 -6.14 2.68 -10.02
CA VAL A 162 -7.12 1.75 -10.59
C VAL A 162 -8.23 1.36 -9.63
N ASP A 163 -8.07 1.63 -8.33
CA ASP A 163 -9.11 1.40 -7.34
C ASP A 163 -10.42 2.11 -7.74
N GLY A 164 -10.31 3.32 -8.33
CA GLY A 164 -11.42 4.09 -8.90
C GLY A 164 -11.75 3.83 -10.37
N MET A 165 -11.11 2.87 -11.04
CA MET A 165 -11.27 2.59 -12.49
C MET A 165 -12.17 1.36 -12.79
N GLY A 166 -12.88 0.84 -11.80
CA GLY A 166 -13.81 -0.28 -11.96
C GLY A 166 -13.12 -1.56 -12.44
N GLY A 167 -13.60 -2.13 -13.56
CA GLY A 167 -13.08 -3.39 -14.12
C GLY A 167 -11.58 -3.40 -14.40
N VAL A 168 -10.96 -2.24 -14.69
CA VAL A 168 -9.52 -2.13 -14.95
C VAL A 168 -8.67 -2.66 -13.79
N ALA A 169 -9.16 -2.53 -12.54
CA ALA A 169 -8.49 -3.06 -11.36
C ALA A 169 -8.23 -4.58 -11.45
N GLN A 170 -8.99 -5.32 -12.26
CA GLN A 170 -8.79 -6.75 -12.43
C GLN A 170 -7.49 -7.11 -13.15
N LEU A 171 -6.87 -6.19 -13.91
CA LEU A 171 -5.56 -6.42 -14.52
C LEU A 171 -4.43 -6.58 -13.49
N VAL A 172 -4.68 -6.17 -12.25
CA VAL A 172 -3.80 -6.48 -11.11
C VAL A 172 -3.56 -7.99 -10.99
N SER A 173 -4.54 -8.83 -11.34
CA SER A 173 -4.38 -10.30 -11.36
C SER A 173 -3.42 -10.80 -12.43
N VAL A 174 -3.08 -9.96 -13.41
CA VAL A 174 -2.17 -10.32 -14.51
C VAL A 174 -0.80 -9.72 -14.31
N VAL A 175 -0.73 -8.40 -14.08
CA VAL A 175 0.54 -7.66 -14.10
C VAL A 175 0.96 -7.13 -12.73
N GLY A 176 0.13 -7.32 -11.71
CA GLY A 176 0.31 -6.73 -10.38
C GLY A 176 0.19 -5.21 -10.38
N VAL A 177 0.15 -4.61 -9.19
CA VAL A 177 0.05 -3.14 -9.05
C VAL A 177 1.28 -2.42 -9.63
N ASN A 178 2.45 -3.05 -9.61
CA ASN A 178 3.68 -2.52 -10.19
C ASN A 178 3.60 -2.47 -11.73
N GLY A 179 3.18 -3.55 -12.39
CA GLY A 179 2.96 -3.56 -13.83
C GLY A 179 1.87 -2.59 -14.26
N LEU A 180 0.82 -2.48 -13.45
CA LEU A 180 -0.29 -1.57 -13.70
C LEU A 180 0.08 -0.10 -13.56
N THR A 181 1.08 0.22 -12.72
CA THR A 181 1.66 1.57 -12.65
C THR A 181 2.14 2.04 -14.02
N LEU A 182 2.86 1.18 -14.75
CA LEU A 182 3.31 1.51 -16.11
C LEU A 182 2.13 1.69 -17.08
N LEU A 183 1.15 0.78 -17.04
CA LEU A 183 -0.02 0.87 -17.92
C LEU A 183 -0.84 2.13 -17.68
N VAL A 184 -1.09 2.49 -16.41
CA VAL A 184 -1.79 3.72 -16.03
C VAL A 184 -1.05 4.94 -16.55
N LEU A 185 0.28 5.01 -16.34
CA LEU A 185 1.10 6.11 -16.86
C LEU A 185 1.04 6.21 -18.40
N VAL A 186 1.06 5.07 -19.10
CA VAL A 186 0.98 5.03 -20.57
C VAL A 186 -0.40 5.46 -21.08
N TRP A 187 -1.50 4.98 -20.47
CA TRP A 187 -2.85 5.43 -20.81
C TRP A 187 -3.03 6.92 -20.53
N CYS A 188 -2.51 7.40 -19.40
CA CYS A 188 -2.63 8.81 -19.04
C CYS A 188 -1.74 9.72 -19.91
N ALA A 189 -0.71 9.19 -20.54
CA ALA A 189 0.12 9.90 -21.50
C ALA A 189 -0.54 10.06 -22.89
N LEU A 190 -1.68 9.41 -23.17
CA LEU A 190 -2.34 9.46 -24.48
C LEU A 190 -2.57 10.87 -25.04
N PRO A 191 -3.09 11.86 -24.27
CA PRO A 191 -3.27 13.21 -24.80
C PRO A 191 -1.96 13.86 -25.25
N PHE A 192 -0.86 13.59 -24.55
CA PHE A 192 0.47 14.05 -24.95
C PHE A 192 0.95 13.36 -26.23
N ILE A 193 0.77 12.04 -26.33
CA ILE A 193 1.17 11.25 -27.49
C ILE A 193 0.42 11.71 -28.75
N ILE A 194 -0.90 11.90 -28.65
CA ILE A 194 -1.75 12.38 -29.75
C ILE A 194 -1.32 13.79 -30.17
N TRP A 195 -1.16 14.71 -29.21
CA TRP A 195 -0.76 16.09 -29.51
C TRP A 195 0.59 16.17 -30.21
N ARG A 196 1.59 15.40 -29.75
CA ARG A 196 2.93 15.36 -30.34
C ARG A 196 2.92 14.76 -31.75
N ASN A 197 2.11 13.74 -31.97
CA ASN A 197 2.07 12.98 -33.21
C ASN A 197 0.94 13.39 -34.16
N ARG A 198 0.32 14.56 -33.97
CA ARG A 198 -0.77 15.07 -34.83
C ARG A 198 -0.40 15.24 -36.32
N GLN A 199 0.90 15.27 -36.63
CA GLN A 199 1.44 15.31 -37.99
C GLN A 199 2.21 14.03 -38.37
N ALA A 200 2.20 13.02 -37.49
CA ALA A 200 2.87 11.75 -37.76
C ALA A 200 2.00 10.87 -38.67
N GLY A 201 2.63 10.02 -39.48
CA GLY A 201 1.95 9.11 -40.39
C GLY A 201 1.07 8.04 -39.69
N GLY A 202 0.36 7.24 -40.48
CA GLY A 202 -0.67 6.30 -40.01
C GLY A 202 -0.25 5.34 -38.90
N MET A 203 1.04 4.96 -38.83
CA MET A 203 1.55 4.04 -37.81
C MET A 203 1.53 4.63 -36.39
N ALA A 204 1.83 5.93 -36.25
CA ALA A 204 1.78 6.60 -34.95
C ALA A 204 0.34 6.77 -34.45
N LEU A 205 -0.59 7.02 -35.38
CA LEU A 205 -2.02 7.02 -35.10
C LEU A 205 -2.51 5.63 -34.70
N LEU A 206 -2.08 4.57 -35.40
CA LEU A 206 -2.42 3.19 -35.04
C LEU A 206 -1.97 2.83 -33.62
N ALA A 207 -0.75 3.17 -33.23
CA ALA A 207 -0.25 2.89 -31.89
C ALA A 207 -0.99 3.70 -30.80
N ALA A 208 -1.29 4.98 -31.07
CA ALA A 208 -2.12 5.78 -30.18
C ALA A 208 -3.53 5.17 -30.03
N SER A 209 -4.11 4.69 -31.13
CA SER A 209 -5.40 3.99 -31.14
C SER A 209 -5.36 2.66 -30.38
N LEU A 210 -4.28 1.87 -30.48
CA LEU A 210 -4.13 0.62 -29.73
C LEU A 210 -4.01 0.87 -28.23
N VAL A 211 -3.23 1.88 -27.83
CA VAL A 211 -3.12 2.27 -26.41
C VAL A 211 -4.45 2.81 -25.90
N LEU A 212 -5.16 3.62 -26.71
CA LEU A 212 -6.49 4.14 -26.39
C LEU A 212 -7.53 3.02 -26.25
N ALA A 213 -7.51 2.03 -27.12
CA ALA A 213 -8.39 0.86 -27.05
C ALA A 213 -8.07 -0.05 -25.85
N GLY A 214 -6.82 -0.03 -25.37
CA GLY A 214 -6.39 -0.86 -24.23
C GLY A 214 -7.17 -0.60 -22.93
N LEU A 215 -7.53 0.65 -22.63
CA LEU A 215 -8.27 1.00 -21.42
C LEU A 215 -9.72 0.46 -21.40
N PRO A 216 -10.58 0.70 -22.42
CA PRO A 216 -11.91 0.11 -22.46
C PRO A 216 -11.86 -1.41 -22.59
N LEU A 217 -10.90 -1.99 -23.33
CA LEU A 217 -10.71 -3.44 -23.39
C LEU A 217 -10.36 -4.03 -22.00
N ALA A 218 -9.47 -3.38 -21.26
CA ALA A 218 -9.13 -3.75 -19.89
C ALA A 218 -10.36 -3.70 -18.96
N HIS A 219 -11.18 -2.65 -19.09
CA HIS A 219 -12.41 -2.52 -18.33
C HIS A 219 -13.40 -3.64 -18.67
N VAL A 220 -13.67 -3.88 -19.95
CA VAL A 220 -14.59 -4.94 -20.43
C VAL A 220 -14.10 -6.32 -20.00
N TRP A 221 -12.81 -6.61 -20.17
CA TRP A 221 -12.22 -7.87 -19.72
C TRP A 221 -12.34 -8.03 -18.20
N GLY A 222 -12.14 -6.96 -17.43
CA GLY A 222 -12.30 -6.99 -15.99
C GLY A 222 -13.75 -7.22 -15.54
N VAL A 223 -14.72 -6.59 -16.20
CA VAL A 223 -16.16 -6.84 -15.96
C VAL A 223 -16.49 -8.31 -16.27
N TRP A 224 -16.00 -8.84 -17.40
CA TRP A 224 -16.15 -10.25 -17.75
C TRP A 224 -15.50 -11.18 -16.72
N ARG A 225 -14.27 -10.88 -16.25
CA ARG A 225 -13.60 -11.66 -15.21
C ARG A 225 -14.44 -11.72 -13.94
N LEU A 226 -15.01 -10.58 -13.52
CA LEU A 226 -15.88 -10.51 -12.35
C LEU A 226 -17.17 -11.31 -12.52
N SER A 227 -17.75 -11.36 -13.73
CA SER A 227 -18.97 -12.14 -13.98
C SER A 227 -18.73 -13.65 -13.97
N VAL A 228 -17.56 -14.12 -14.43
CA VAL A 228 -17.21 -15.55 -14.43
C VAL A 228 -16.56 -16.03 -13.14
N MET A 229 -16.31 -15.12 -12.19
CA MET A 229 -15.69 -15.40 -10.90
C MET A 229 -16.60 -14.91 -9.76
N PRO A 230 -17.80 -15.49 -9.56
CA PRO A 230 -18.67 -15.14 -8.45
C PRO A 230 -18.03 -15.43 -7.09
N SER A 231 -18.48 -14.75 -6.03
CA SER A 231 -17.97 -14.99 -4.68
C SER A 231 -18.38 -16.40 -4.23
N ALA A 232 -17.39 -17.26 -4.03
CA ALA A 232 -17.57 -18.57 -3.40
C ALA A 232 -17.23 -18.48 -1.90
N PHE A 233 -17.83 -19.34 -1.08
CA PHE A 233 -17.69 -19.31 0.38
C PHE A 233 -17.35 -20.70 0.95
N HIS A 234 -16.73 -20.75 2.13
CA HIS A 234 -16.42 -21.98 2.88
C HIS A 234 -17.69 -22.55 3.55
N GLY A 235 -18.68 -22.92 2.74
CA GLY A 235 -20.00 -23.29 3.25
C GLY A 235 -20.65 -22.16 4.04
N ASP A 236 -21.17 -22.50 5.23
CA ASP A 236 -21.78 -21.55 6.16
C ASP A 236 -20.80 -21.05 7.24
N ALA A 237 -19.48 -21.27 7.07
CA ALA A 237 -18.48 -20.79 8.02
C ALA A 237 -18.50 -19.25 8.10
N MET A 238 -18.80 -18.72 9.28
CA MET A 238 -18.88 -17.29 9.56
C MET A 238 -17.59 -16.76 10.19
N VAL A 239 -17.26 -15.50 9.93
CA VAL A 239 -16.21 -14.75 10.62
C VAL A 239 -16.80 -13.47 11.21
N ARG A 240 -16.34 -13.11 12.41
CA ARG A 240 -16.57 -11.82 13.04
C ARG A 240 -15.26 -11.02 13.09
N LEU A 241 -15.29 -9.80 12.55
CA LEU A 241 -14.18 -8.84 12.64
C LEU A 241 -14.54 -7.79 13.69
N VAL A 242 -13.77 -7.72 14.78
CA VAL A 242 -14.04 -6.81 15.90
C VAL A 242 -13.25 -5.51 15.74
N GLN A 243 -13.93 -4.38 15.90
CA GLN A 243 -13.37 -3.04 15.81
C GLN A 243 -13.65 -2.28 17.12
N PRO A 244 -12.74 -2.33 18.11
CA PRO A 244 -13.00 -1.77 19.45
C PRO A 244 -12.91 -0.24 19.52
N ASN A 245 -12.32 0.40 18.50
CA ASN A 245 -12.12 1.84 18.41
C ASN A 245 -11.37 2.44 19.62
N VAL A 246 -10.23 1.86 19.96
CA VAL A 246 -9.39 2.34 21.07
C VAL A 246 -8.43 3.41 20.55
N SER A 247 -8.48 4.62 21.14
CA SER A 247 -7.58 5.72 20.77
C SER A 247 -6.12 5.40 21.09
N GLN A 248 -5.14 5.98 20.38
CA GLN A 248 -3.71 5.72 20.68
C GLN A 248 -3.31 6.19 22.09
N ASN A 249 -3.93 7.27 22.59
CA ASN A 249 -3.67 7.80 23.93
C ASN A 249 -4.19 6.87 25.02
N ASP A 250 -5.33 6.23 24.78
CA ASP A 250 -5.93 5.32 25.75
C ASP A 250 -5.30 3.93 25.73
N LYS A 251 -4.76 3.53 24.57
CA LYS A 251 -4.25 2.19 24.33
C LYS A 251 -3.16 1.77 25.32
N TRP A 252 -2.21 2.64 25.62
CA TRP A 252 -1.05 2.29 26.45
C TRP A 252 -1.20 2.68 27.93
N ARG A 253 -2.39 3.09 28.36
CA ARG A 253 -2.68 3.38 29.76
C ARG A 253 -3.06 2.09 30.46
N THR A 254 -2.29 1.70 31.47
CA THR A 254 -2.52 0.49 32.26
C THR A 254 -3.92 0.44 32.86
N ASP A 255 -4.44 1.59 33.30
CA ASP A 255 -5.77 1.70 33.92
C ASP A 255 -6.91 1.41 32.93
N ASN A 256 -6.65 1.45 31.62
CA ASN A 256 -7.63 1.15 30.58
C ASN A 256 -7.62 -0.33 30.14
N ALA A 257 -6.65 -1.14 30.59
CA ALA A 257 -6.43 -2.50 30.08
C ALA A 257 -7.67 -3.39 30.20
N GLU A 258 -8.27 -3.45 31.39
CA GLU A 258 -9.49 -4.23 31.63
C GLU A 258 -10.68 -3.70 30.82
N ALA A 259 -10.90 -2.38 30.78
CA ALA A 259 -12.00 -1.80 30.02
C ALA A 259 -11.90 -2.05 28.51
N ILE A 260 -10.67 -2.05 27.96
CA ILE A 260 -10.40 -2.40 26.56
C ILE A 260 -10.72 -3.89 26.33
N PHE A 261 -10.27 -4.76 27.23
CA PHE A 261 -10.50 -6.19 27.13
C PHE A 261 -11.98 -6.56 27.27
N ASP A 262 -12.69 -5.96 28.22
CA ASP A 262 -14.15 -6.10 28.39
C ASP A 262 -14.90 -5.70 27.13
N ARG A 263 -14.50 -4.59 26.49
CA ARG A 263 -15.11 -4.15 25.24
C ARG A 263 -14.89 -5.16 24.11
N LEU A 264 -13.69 -5.71 23.98
CA LEU A 264 -13.39 -6.75 22.98
C LEU A 264 -14.24 -8.00 23.20
N LEU A 265 -14.36 -8.46 24.45
CA LEU A 265 -15.22 -9.60 24.80
C LEU A 265 -16.70 -9.31 24.51
N SER A 266 -17.18 -8.12 24.89
CA SER A 266 -18.56 -7.69 24.63
C SER A 266 -18.89 -7.68 23.14
N LEU A 267 -18.08 -7.00 22.32
CA LEU A 267 -18.30 -6.93 20.86
C LEU A 267 -18.18 -8.32 20.21
N SER A 268 -17.37 -9.21 20.76
CA SER A 268 -17.23 -10.57 20.26
C SER A 268 -18.45 -11.42 20.56
N GLY A 269 -19.07 -11.27 21.73
CA GLY A 269 -20.25 -12.04 22.14
C GLY A 269 -21.60 -11.44 21.74
N GLU A 270 -21.63 -10.17 21.33
CA GLU A 270 -22.87 -9.43 21.03
C GLU A 270 -23.65 -10.08 19.88
N GLY A 271 -24.90 -10.46 20.14
CA GLY A 271 -25.76 -11.08 19.13
C GLY A 271 -25.28 -12.46 18.63
N ALA A 272 -24.33 -13.11 19.34
CA ALA A 272 -23.78 -14.40 18.91
C ALA A 272 -24.84 -15.52 18.82
N GLY A 273 -25.92 -15.44 19.63
CA GLY A 273 -27.17 -16.20 19.45
C GLY A 273 -27.00 -17.63 18.92
N SER A 274 -27.66 -17.93 17.80
CA SER A 274 -27.55 -19.21 17.07
C SER A 274 -26.46 -19.22 15.97
N THR A 275 -25.73 -18.12 15.78
CA THR A 275 -24.73 -18.01 14.72
C THR A 275 -23.41 -18.58 15.22
N THR A 276 -23.02 -19.74 14.68
CA THR A 276 -21.72 -20.34 15.02
C THR A 276 -20.64 -19.73 14.13
N PHE A 277 -19.90 -18.76 14.66
CA PHE A 277 -18.68 -18.26 14.02
C PHE A 277 -17.63 -19.36 13.95
N ARG A 278 -16.84 -19.41 12.89
CA ARG A 278 -15.60 -20.21 12.85
C ARG A 278 -14.43 -19.39 13.37
N LEU A 279 -14.41 -18.10 13.06
CA LEU A 279 -13.36 -17.18 13.45
C LEU A 279 -13.92 -15.92 14.09
N VAL A 280 -13.27 -15.50 15.17
CA VAL A 280 -13.32 -14.13 15.68
C VAL A 280 -11.95 -13.52 15.45
N ILE A 281 -11.89 -12.29 14.94
CA ILE A 281 -10.63 -11.61 14.67
C ILE A 281 -10.58 -10.28 15.40
N TRP A 282 -9.58 -10.11 16.25
CA TRP A 282 -9.25 -8.86 16.92
C TRP A 282 -8.08 -8.16 16.21
N PRO A 283 -8.00 -6.81 16.26
CA PRO A 283 -7.04 -6.03 15.50
C PRO A 283 -5.61 -6.10 16.07
N GLU A 284 -4.67 -5.38 15.46
CA GLU A 284 -3.25 -5.32 15.89
C GLU A 284 -3.11 -4.75 17.30
N SER A 285 -2.33 -5.45 18.13
CA SER A 285 -2.11 -5.13 19.56
C SER A 285 -3.43 -4.81 20.26
N ALA A 286 -4.41 -5.72 20.18
CA ALA A 286 -5.78 -5.47 20.64
C ALA A 286 -5.84 -5.13 22.12
N VAL A 287 -4.96 -5.73 22.93
CA VAL A 287 -4.85 -5.50 24.37
C VAL A 287 -3.47 -4.94 24.74
N PRO A 288 -3.35 -4.15 25.82
CA PRO A 288 -2.09 -3.52 26.23
C PRO A 288 -1.30 -4.32 27.27
N PHE A 289 -1.40 -5.65 27.22
CA PHE A 289 -0.66 -6.58 28.08
C PHE A 289 -0.24 -7.82 27.28
N LEU A 290 0.67 -8.62 27.86
CA LEU A 290 1.15 -9.87 27.26
C LEU A 290 0.05 -10.94 27.36
N LEU A 291 -0.82 -10.97 26.35
CA LEU A 291 -2.03 -11.80 26.36
C LEU A 291 -1.72 -13.30 26.48
N ASP A 292 -0.62 -13.74 25.89
CA ASP A 292 -0.17 -15.13 25.91
C ASP A 292 0.39 -15.58 27.27
N GLU A 293 0.72 -14.64 28.17
CA GLU A 293 1.16 -14.91 29.53
C GLU A 293 0.00 -14.79 30.57
N ASP A 294 -1.14 -14.20 30.19
CA ASP A 294 -2.26 -13.92 31.09
C ASP A 294 -3.30 -15.05 31.14
N THR A 295 -3.15 -15.94 32.11
CA THR A 295 -4.07 -17.07 32.33
C THR A 295 -5.51 -16.67 32.68
N VAL A 296 -5.75 -15.46 33.19
CA VAL A 296 -7.11 -14.98 33.50
C VAL A 296 -7.77 -14.53 32.20
N ALA A 297 -7.08 -13.74 31.39
CA ALA A 297 -7.56 -13.30 30.09
C ALA A 297 -7.84 -14.49 29.16
N LEU A 298 -6.93 -15.47 29.09
CA LEU A 298 -7.11 -16.69 28.29
C LEU A 298 -8.34 -17.49 28.71
N ARG A 299 -8.60 -17.64 30.01
CA ARG A 299 -9.83 -18.30 30.51
C ARG A 299 -11.10 -17.54 30.16
N ARG A 300 -11.06 -16.21 30.17
CA ARG A 300 -12.20 -15.36 29.77
C ARG A 300 -12.47 -15.45 28.28
N ILE A 301 -11.42 -15.55 27.46
CA ILE A 301 -11.54 -15.84 26.02
C ILE A 301 -12.14 -17.23 25.79
N ALA A 302 -11.67 -18.25 26.51
CA ALA A 302 -12.24 -19.61 26.44
C ALA A 302 -13.75 -19.61 26.75
N GLY A 303 -14.17 -18.87 27.79
CA GLY A 303 -15.59 -18.72 28.15
C GLY A 303 -16.45 -17.96 27.13
N LEU A 304 -15.83 -17.19 26.24
CA LEU A 304 -16.49 -16.47 25.15
C LEU A 304 -16.65 -17.35 23.90
N LEU A 305 -15.64 -18.17 23.59
CA LEU A 305 -15.60 -18.96 22.35
C LEU A 305 -16.50 -20.20 22.46
N ALA A 306 -17.32 -20.43 21.44
CA ALA A 306 -18.09 -21.66 21.33
C ALA A 306 -17.20 -22.84 20.89
N PRO A 307 -17.65 -24.10 21.06
CA PRO A 307 -16.89 -25.26 20.63
C PRO A 307 -16.49 -25.21 19.15
N GLY A 308 -15.21 -25.42 18.85
CA GLY A 308 -14.61 -25.36 17.52
C GLY A 308 -14.38 -23.94 16.98
N GLN A 309 -14.58 -22.89 17.76
CA GLN A 309 -14.24 -21.52 17.38
C GLN A 309 -12.76 -21.23 17.63
N THR A 310 -12.23 -20.26 16.90
CA THR A 310 -10.85 -19.80 17.06
C THR A 310 -10.82 -18.28 17.07
N LEU A 311 -10.07 -17.71 18.01
CA LEU A 311 -9.72 -16.30 18.03
C LEU A 311 -8.35 -16.09 17.38
N LEU A 312 -8.28 -15.19 16.40
CA LEU A 312 -7.03 -14.62 15.91
C LEU A 312 -6.93 -13.19 16.43
N THR A 313 -5.89 -12.87 17.19
CA THR A 313 -5.75 -11.54 17.79
C THR A 313 -4.34 -11.00 17.64
N GLY A 314 -4.22 -9.71 17.34
CA GLY A 314 -2.94 -9.02 17.44
C GLY A 314 -2.55 -8.83 18.93
N ALA A 315 -1.33 -9.19 19.29
CA ALA A 315 -0.79 -9.03 20.64
C ALA A 315 0.68 -8.57 20.59
N ILE A 316 1.18 -8.08 21.73
CA ILE A 316 2.62 -8.02 21.96
C ILE A 316 3.02 -9.36 22.56
N ARG A 317 4.05 -9.98 21.99
CA ARG A 317 4.65 -11.22 22.50
C ARG A 317 6.06 -10.92 22.98
N ARG A 318 6.48 -11.60 24.03
CA ARG A 318 7.88 -11.65 24.47
C ARG A 318 8.41 -13.06 24.33
N GLU A 319 9.67 -13.20 23.93
CA GLU A 319 10.36 -14.48 24.03
C GLU A 319 11.12 -14.55 25.35
N VAL A 320 10.65 -15.41 26.25
CA VAL A 320 11.28 -15.61 27.56
C VAL A 320 12.61 -16.34 27.35
N ALA A 321 13.69 -15.75 27.86
CA ALA A 321 15.01 -16.36 27.75
C ALA A 321 15.05 -17.71 28.50
N PRO A 322 15.85 -18.69 28.03
CA PRO A 322 16.07 -19.93 28.78
C PRO A 322 16.53 -19.64 30.21
N SER A 323 15.99 -20.39 31.17
CA SER A 323 16.28 -20.23 32.60
C SER A 323 17.79 -20.25 32.85
N GLY A 324 18.33 -19.14 33.37
CA GLY A 324 19.75 -19.00 33.70
C GLY A 324 20.54 -17.97 32.89
N CYS A 325 19.97 -17.40 31.82
CA CYS A 325 20.62 -16.29 31.10
C CYS A 325 20.24 -14.92 31.70
N LEU A 326 20.98 -14.45 32.71
CA LEU A 326 20.76 -13.16 33.38
C LEU A 326 21.07 -11.92 32.52
N SER A 327 21.67 -12.10 31.33
CA SER A 327 22.11 -11.02 30.43
C SER A 327 21.55 -11.12 29.02
N CYS A 328 20.60 -12.04 28.76
CA CYS A 328 19.93 -12.13 27.47
C CYS A 328 18.84 -11.07 27.42
N ALA A 329 18.85 -10.21 26.39
CA ALA A 329 17.69 -9.38 26.10
C ALA A 329 16.51 -10.29 25.72
N GLU A 330 15.32 -10.03 26.25
CA GLU A 330 14.09 -10.74 25.90
C GLU A 330 13.44 -10.01 24.72
N PRO A 331 13.52 -10.53 23.48
CA PRO A 331 13.01 -9.81 22.35
C PRO A 331 11.48 -9.71 22.40
N TYR A 332 10.97 -8.51 22.12
CA TYR A 332 9.55 -8.25 21.94
C TYR A 332 9.17 -8.28 20.47
N PHE A 333 7.97 -8.80 20.19
CA PHE A 333 7.41 -8.93 18.86
C PHE A 333 6.00 -8.34 18.82
N THR A 334 5.63 -7.75 17.68
CA THR A 334 4.23 -7.56 17.32
C THR A 334 3.76 -8.85 16.65
N SER A 335 2.74 -9.49 17.19
CA SER A 335 2.37 -10.85 16.77
C SER A 335 0.87 -10.98 16.53
N ILE A 336 0.48 -11.98 15.72
CA ILE A 336 -0.86 -12.57 15.74
C ILE A 336 -0.78 -13.86 16.55
N VAL A 337 -1.69 -14.01 17.49
CA VAL A 337 -1.82 -15.18 18.36
C VAL A 337 -3.11 -15.89 18.02
N MET A 338 -3.05 -17.21 17.84
CA MET A 338 -4.20 -18.08 17.60
C MET A 338 -4.59 -18.77 18.91
N ILE A 339 -5.79 -18.49 19.39
CA ILE A 339 -6.34 -19.00 20.66
C ILE A 339 -7.56 -19.86 20.34
N ASP A 340 -7.58 -21.09 20.86
CA ASP A 340 -8.70 -22.01 20.69
C ASP A 340 -9.81 -21.82 21.75
N ASP A 341 -10.88 -22.60 21.61
CA ASP A 341 -12.05 -22.59 22.51
C ASP A 341 -11.75 -23.09 23.94
N GLN A 342 -10.54 -23.61 24.20
CA GLN A 342 -10.05 -23.97 25.54
C GLN A 342 -9.16 -22.87 26.15
N GLY A 343 -8.93 -21.76 25.42
CA GLY A 343 -8.04 -20.69 25.85
C GLY A 343 -6.56 -21.04 25.70
N VAL A 344 -6.22 -22.01 24.86
CA VAL A 344 -4.83 -22.40 24.60
C VAL A 344 -4.31 -21.64 23.39
N VAL A 345 -3.11 -21.05 23.54
CA VAL A 345 -2.35 -20.48 22.43
C VAL A 345 -1.79 -21.61 21.58
N SER A 346 -2.40 -21.84 20.42
CA SER A 346 -2.12 -22.99 19.54
C SER A 346 -1.10 -22.68 18.44
N ALA A 347 -0.98 -21.41 18.03
CA ALA A 347 0.05 -20.96 17.10
C ALA A 347 0.27 -19.44 17.19
N THR A 348 1.43 -18.98 16.72
CA THR A 348 1.78 -17.55 16.65
C THR A 348 2.45 -17.19 15.33
N TYR A 349 2.25 -15.95 14.89
CA TYR A 349 2.95 -15.32 13.78
C TYR A 349 3.55 -14.00 14.25
N ASP A 350 4.86 -13.83 14.08
CA ASP A 350 5.57 -12.59 14.45
C ASP A 350 5.80 -11.72 13.20
N LYS A 351 5.50 -10.42 13.31
CA LYS A 351 5.66 -9.43 12.24
C LYS A 351 7.11 -9.40 11.77
N TRP A 352 7.34 -9.58 10.47
CA TRP A 352 8.69 -9.64 9.91
C TRP A 352 9.05 -8.39 9.11
N ARG A 353 8.06 -7.62 8.61
CA ARG A 353 8.33 -6.27 8.07
C ARG A 353 7.90 -5.20 9.04
N LEU A 354 8.88 -4.67 9.76
CA LEU A 354 8.70 -3.61 10.72
C LEU A 354 8.61 -2.24 10.05
N VAL A 355 7.84 -1.32 10.64
CA VAL A 355 7.70 0.06 10.20
C VAL A 355 8.92 0.88 10.63
N PRO A 356 9.72 1.42 9.68
CA PRO A 356 10.87 2.26 10.01
C PRO A 356 10.44 3.53 10.77
N GLY A 357 11.11 3.83 11.88
CA GLY A 357 10.82 4.99 12.74
C GLY A 357 9.64 4.80 13.70
N GLY A 358 8.74 3.86 13.42
CA GLY A 358 7.64 3.48 14.31
C GLY A 358 8.05 2.37 15.28
N GLU A 359 8.43 1.20 14.76
CA GLU A 359 8.70 -0.01 15.53
C GLU A 359 10.17 -0.21 15.87
N TYR A 360 11.06 0.33 15.03
CA TYR A 360 12.50 0.37 15.25
C TYR A 360 13.08 1.69 14.71
N LEU A 361 14.25 2.08 15.21
CA LEU A 361 14.98 3.26 14.72
C LEU A 361 15.99 2.84 13.64
N PRO A 362 15.82 3.25 12.36
CA PRO A 362 16.83 2.96 11.34
C PRO A 362 18.18 3.56 11.73
N MET A 363 19.28 2.82 11.55
CA MET A 363 20.62 3.29 11.94
C MET A 363 20.66 3.77 13.41
N GLU A 364 20.01 3.03 14.31
CA GLU A 364 19.84 3.38 15.72
C GLU A 364 21.12 3.87 16.39
N GLY A 365 22.26 3.21 16.14
CA GLY A 365 23.56 3.59 16.70
C GLY A 365 24.04 4.99 16.31
N ILE A 366 23.52 5.59 15.25
CA ILE A 366 23.80 6.96 14.80
C ILE A 366 22.66 7.89 15.22
N LEU A 367 21.41 7.55 14.89
CA LEU A 367 20.27 8.44 15.12
C LEU A 367 19.97 8.66 16.61
N SER A 368 20.15 7.64 17.46
CA SER A 368 19.99 7.79 18.92
C SER A 368 20.97 8.80 19.52
N ARG A 369 22.20 8.89 18.98
CA ARG A 369 23.22 9.86 19.40
C ARG A 369 22.84 11.31 19.09
N PHE A 370 21.97 11.52 18.10
CA PHE A 370 21.41 12.82 17.75
C PHE A 370 20.05 13.10 18.43
N GLY A 371 19.62 12.24 19.36
CA GLY A 371 18.40 12.43 20.14
C GLY A 371 17.12 11.94 19.48
N PHE A 372 17.20 11.26 18.32
CA PHE A 372 16.01 10.65 17.70
C PHE A 372 15.57 9.41 18.49
N ARG A 373 14.25 9.28 18.67
CA ARG A 373 13.59 8.13 19.30
C ARG A 373 12.49 7.62 18.36
N LYS A 374 12.10 6.35 18.52
CA LYS A 374 10.95 5.78 17.79
C LYS A 374 9.62 6.34 18.32
N VAL A 375 8.59 6.29 17.48
CA VAL A 375 7.27 6.86 17.77
C VAL A 375 6.47 6.00 18.77
N VAL A 376 6.67 4.68 18.80
CA VAL A 376 5.94 3.78 19.73
C VAL A 376 6.61 3.74 21.10
N ALA A 377 5.81 3.96 22.15
CA ALA A 377 6.23 4.12 23.55
C ALA A 377 6.64 2.83 24.29
N LEU A 378 7.34 1.91 23.62
CA LEU A 378 8.02 0.80 24.30
C LEU A 378 9.52 1.13 24.44
N PRO A 379 10.17 0.85 25.59
CA PRO A 379 11.59 1.16 25.79
C PRO A 379 12.52 0.53 24.75
N GLU A 380 12.19 -0.68 24.26
CA GLU A 380 13.03 -1.47 23.34
C GLU A 380 12.44 -1.57 21.92
N SER A 381 13.27 -1.52 20.88
CA SER A 381 12.86 -1.74 19.48
C SER A 381 12.29 -3.15 19.31
N PHE A 382 11.23 -3.29 18.49
CA PHE A 382 10.68 -4.62 18.20
C PHE A 382 11.65 -5.46 17.37
N THR A 383 11.59 -6.78 17.56
CA THR A 383 12.34 -7.75 16.77
C THR A 383 11.52 -8.22 15.58
N ALA A 384 12.17 -8.37 14.42
CA ALA A 384 11.53 -8.89 13.22
C ALA A 384 11.38 -10.41 13.29
N GLY A 385 10.20 -10.91 12.93
CA GLY A 385 9.94 -12.34 12.74
C GLY A 385 10.73 -12.94 11.57
N ALA A 386 10.68 -14.28 11.47
CA ALA A 386 11.50 -15.04 10.52
C ALA A 386 11.10 -14.92 9.04
N GLY A 387 9.97 -14.27 8.72
CA GLY A 387 9.44 -14.13 7.36
C GLY A 387 7.95 -14.49 7.27
N PRO A 388 7.38 -14.50 6.05
CA PRO A 388 5.97 -14.84 5.84
C PRO A 388 5.71 -16.30 6.22
N ARG A 389 4.66 -16.53 7.03
CA ARG A 389 4.23 -17.86 7.47
C ARG A 389 2.71 -17.97 7.46
N ASN A 390 2.22 -19.16 7.15
CA ASN A 390 0.81 -19.50 7.31
C ASN A 390 0.58 -20.11 8.69
N LEU A 391 -0.58 -19.84 9.30
CA LEU A 391 -1.05 -20.59 10.47
C LEU A 391 -2.08 -21.65 10.06
N PRO A 392 -2.07 -22.86 10.67
CA PRO A 392 -2.99 -23.93 10.35
C PRO A 392 -4.34 -23.71 11.05
N VAL A 393 -5.17 -22.81 10.50
CA VAL A 393 -6.45 -22.48 11.10
C VAL A 393 -7.43 -23.65 10.91
N PRO A 394 -7.99 -24.22 11.99
CA PRO A 394 -8.88 -25.37 11.88
C PRO A 394 -9.98 -25.14 10.84
N GLY A 395 -10.23 -26.12 9.97
CA GLY A 395 -11.31 -26.09 8.96
C GLY A 395 -11.12 -25.10 7.80
N LEU A 396 -10.08 -24.27 7.84
CA LEU A 396 -9.70 -23.38 6.75
C LEU A 396 -8.33 -23.76 6.15
N GLY A 397 -7.54 -24.57 6.86
CA GLY A 397 -6.21 -25.00 6.43
C GLY A 397 -5.19 -23.87 6.62
N PRO A 398 -4.16 -23.77 5.76
CA PRO A 398 -3.16 -22.73 5.87
C PRO A 398 -3.76 -21.34 5.62
N VAL A 399 -3.60 -20.42 6.56
CA VAL A 399 -4.04 -19.02 6.46
C VAL A 399 -2.84 -18.09 6.55
N GLY A 400 -2.66 -17.21 5.57
CA GLY A 400 -1.57 -16.25 5.54
C GLY A 400 -1.82 -15.10 6.50
N MET A 401 -0.85 -14.79 7.35
CA MET A 401 -0.95 -13.74 8.36
C MET A 401 -0.20 -12.48 7.92
N LEU A 402 -0.84 -11.31 8.07
CA LEU A 402 -0.27 -10.02 7.72
C LEU A 402 -0.58 -9.01 8.84
N ILE A 403 0.44 -8.34 9.36
CA ILE A 403 0.26 -7.32 10.38
C ILE A 403 0.47 -5.93 9.77
N CYS A 404 -0.61 -5.14 9.77
CA CYS A 404 -0.60 -3.72 9.43
C CYS A 404 0.11 -3.46 8.10
N TYR A 405 1.26 -2.78 8.17
CA TYR A 405 2.15 -2.40 7.08
C TYR A 405 2.54 -3.55 6.13
N GLU A 406 2.52 -4.81 6.56
CA GLU A 406 2.90 -5.94 5.69
C GLU A 406 2.01 -6.08 4.45
N VAL A 407 0.74 -5.66 4.53
CA VAL A 407 -0.24 -5.80 3.45
C VAL A 407 0.04 -4.88 2.25
N ILE A 408 0.92 -3.88 2.38
CA ILE A 408 1.20 -2.96 1.27
C ILE A 408 2.20 -3.53 0.26
N PHE A 409 2.92 -4.58 0.64
CA PHE A 409 3.97 -5.14 -0.19
C PHE A 409 3.43 -6.21 -1.12
N SER A 410 3.77 -6.13 -2.40
CA SER A 410 3.30 -7.10 -3.39
C SER A 410 4.04 -8.43 -3.38
N ASN A 411 5.26 -8.44 -2.85
CA ASN A 411 6.14 -9.59 -2.84
C ASN A 411 6.23 -10.25 -1.46
N ALA A 412 6.45 -11.57 -1.45
CA ALA A 412 6.66 -12.36 -0.23
C ALA A 412 5.52 -12.21 0.81
N LEU A 413 4.27 -12.17 0.35
CA LEU A 413 3.08 -12.05 1.22
C LEU A 413 2.74 -13.34 1.95
N VAL A 414 3.02 -14.48 1.34
CA VAL A 414 2.61 -15.80 1.80
C VAL A 414 3.83 -16.72 1.84
N SER A 415 3.76 -17.78 2.64
CA SER A 415 4.78 -18.83 2.63
C SER A 415 4.75 -19.63 1.32
N ASP A 416 5.68 -20.57 1.17
CA ASP A 416 5.76 -21.46 0.00
C ASP A 416 4.48 -22.28 -0.21
N GLU A 417 3.82 -22.69 0.87
CA GLU A 417 2.47 -23.25 0.81
C GLU A 417 1.45 -22.13 0.54
N ARG A 418 0.65 -22.27 -0.52
CA ARG A 418 -0.38 -21.29 -0.86
C ARG A 418 -1.54 -21.35 0.16
N PRO A 419 -1.86 -20.25 0.85
CA PRO A 419 -2.93 -20.25 1.83
C PRO A 419 -4.32 -20.26 1.18
N SER A 420 -5.35 -20.53 1.99
CA SER A 420 -6.77 -20.47 1.60
C SER A 420 -7.33 -19.05 1.63
N LEU A 421 -6.77 -18.18 2.49
CA LEU A 421 -7.09 -16.76 2.61
C LEU A 421 -5.98 -16.01 3.35
N LEU A 422 -6.08 -14.69 3.39
CA LEU A 422 -5.21 -13.79 4.14
C LEU A 422 -5.97 -13.16 5.31
N VAL A 423 -5.35 -13.09 6.48
CA VAL A 423 -5.83 -12.30 7.62
C VAL A 423 -4.90 -11.11 7.80
N ASN A 424 -5.50 -9.91 7.85
CA ASN A 424 -4.78 -8.69 8.10
C ASN A 424 -5.28 -7.99 9.37
N VAL A 425 -4.49 -8.00 10.44
CA VAL A 425 -4.80 -7.23 11.64
C VAL A 425 -4.03 -5.91 11.60
N THR A 426 -4.67 -4.78 11.93
CA THR A 426 -4.05 -3.47 11.80
C THR A 426 -4.50 -2.47 12.87
N ASN A 427 -3.64 -1.53 13.21
CA ASN A 427 -3.95 -0.38 14.05
C ASN A 427 -3.81 0.93 13.26
N ASP A 428 -4.83 1.28 12.48
CA ASP A 428 -4.83 2.51 11.66
C ASP A 428 -5.05 3.80 12.48
N GLY A 429 -5.10 3.74 13.82
CA GLY A 429 -5.30 4.94 14.65
C GLY A 429 -4.17 5.95 14.56
N TRP A 430 -3.02 5.58 13.99
CA TRP A 430 -1.93 6.49 13.65
C TRP A 430 -2.25 7.41 12.46
N PHE A 431 -3.23 7.04 11.63
CA PHE A 431 -3.54 7.76 10.40
C PHE A 431 -4.67 8.78 10.57
N GLY A 432 -5.45 8.65 11.66
CA GLY A 432 -6.65 9.44 11.93
C GLY A 432 -7.71 9.34 10.82
N ARG A 433 -8.74 10.18 10.92
CA ARG A 433 -9.76 10.37 9.89
C ARG A 433 -9.21 11.13 8.67
N SER A 434 -8.40 10.45 7.88
CA SER A 434 -7.67 10.99 6.72
C SER A 434 -7.70 10.03 5.52
N VAL A 435 -6.90 10.30 4.49
CA VAL A 435 -6.77 9.40 3.32
C VAL A 435 -6.03 8.09 3.64
N GLY A 436 -5.27 8.04 4.74
CA GLY A 436 -4.41 6.91 5.10
C GLY A 436 -5.16 5.57 5.18
N PRO A 437 -6.22 5.44 6.01
CA PRO A 437 -6.97 4.18 6.14
C PRO A 437 -7.60 3.71 4.83
N HIS A 438 -8.08 4.64 3.99
CA HIS A 438 -8.65 4.31 2.68
C HIS A 438 -7.60 3.78 1.70
N GLN A 439 -6.41 4.42 1.67
CA GLN A 439 -5.29 3.94 0.86
C GLN A 439 -4.76 2.61 1.38
N HIS A 440 -4.78 2.38 2.70
CA HIS A 440 -4.39 1.10 3.30
C HIS A 440 -5.36 -0.03 2.91
N LEU A 441 -6.67 0.21 3.00
CA LEU A 441 -7.70 -0.74 2.56
C LEU A 441 -7.59 -1.06 1.06
N ALA A 442 -7.39 -0.05 0.21
CA ALA A 442 -7.21 -0.26 -1.22
C ALA A 442 -5.99 -1.14 -1.53
N GLN A 443 -4.90 -0.99 -0.78
CA GLN A 443 -3.74 -1.87 -0.92
C GLN A 443 -4.04 -3.31 -0.51
N ALA A 444 -4.79 -3.53 0.57
CA ALA A 444 -5.28 -4.85 0.95
C ALA A 444 -6.17 -5.47 -0.14
N ARG A 445 -7.04 -4.67 -0.75
CA ARG A 445 -7.84 -5.08 -1.91
C ARG A 445 -6.97 -5.49 -3.10
N MET A 446 -5.89 -4.77 -3.38
CA MET A 446 -4.95 -5.17 -4.45
C MET A 446 -4.30 -6.52 -4.16
N ARG A 447 -3.90 -6.83 -2.91
CA ARG A 447 -3.38 -8.16 -2.53
C ARG A 447 -4.38 -9.26 -2.89
N SER A 448 -5.66 -9.01 -2.62
CA SER A 448 -6.75 -9.94 -2.93
C SER A 448 -6.81 -10.29 -4.41
N ILE A 449 -6.76 -9.28 -5.27
CA ILE A 449 -6.81 -9.44 -6.73
C ILE A 449 -5.53 -10.09 -7.27
N GLU A 450 -4.36 -9.69 -6.75
CA GLU A 450 -3.07 -10.23 -7.17
C GLU A 450 -2.96 -11.72 -6.90
N GLN A 451 -3.41 -12.20 -5.74
CA GLN A 451 -3.22 -13.58 -5.32
C GLN A 451 -4.44 -14.47 -5.58
N ALA A 452 -5.57 -13.88 -5.95
CA ALA A 452 -6.89 -14.51 -5.91
C ALA A 452 -7.17 -15.18 -4.55
N LEU A 453 -6.83 -14.47 -3.48
CA LEU A 453 -7.01 -14.89 -2.09
C LEU A 453 -7.90 -13.88 -1.37
N PRO A 454 -8.97 -14.31 -0.68
CA PRO A 454 -9.75 -13.44 0.18
C PRO A 454 -8.88 -12.78 1.24
N VAL A 455 -9.27 -11.60 1.69
CA VAL A 455 -8.63 -10.87 2.79
C VAL A 455 -9.67 -10.59 3.87
N LEU A 456 -9.41 -11.06 5.08
CA LEU A 456 -10.15 -10.73 6.29
C LEU A 456 -9.36 -9.67 7.06
N ARG A 457 -9.80 -8.41 7.01
CA ARG A 457 -9.08 -7.28 7.59
C ARG A 457 -9.78 -6.78 8.85
N ALA A 458 -9.13 -6.91 10.02
CA ALA A 458 -9.62 -6.36 11.29
C ALA A 458 -8.77 -5.14 11.71
N ALA A 459 -9.41 -3.98 11.81
CA ALA A 459 -8.77 -2.71 12.16
C ALA A 459 -9.25 -2.21 13.52
N ASN A 460 -8.36 -1.56 14.30
CA ASN A 460 -8.72 -0.97 15.59
C ASN A 460 -9.70 0.22 15.46
N THR A 461 -9.25 1.30 14.80
CA THR A 461 -10.07 2.49 14.49
C THR A 461 -10.26 2.69 12.98
N GLY A 462 -9.57 1.87 12.17
CA GLY A 462 -9.58 1.92 10.71
C GLY A 462 -10.80 1.22 10.11
N ILE A 463 -10.73 0.90 8.82
CA ILE A 463 -11.79 0.16 8.13
C ILE A 463 -11.50 -1.34 8.25
N SER A 464 -12.39 -2.05 8.93
CA SER A 464 -12.45 -3.50 8.94
C SER A 464 -13.28 -3.98 7.76
N ALA A 465 -12.84 -5.01 7.05
CA ALA A 465 -13.50 -5.46 5.82
C ALA A 465 -13.26 -6.94 5.51
N VAL A 466 -14.27 -7.57 4.90
CA VAL A 466 -14.14 -8.87 4.25
C VAL A 466 -14.07 -8.64 2.74
N ILE A 467 -12.95 -9.03 2.14
CA ILE A 467 -12.67 -8.87 0.71
C ILE A 467 -12.55 -10.25 0.08
N ASP A 468 -13.23 -10.49 -1.04
CA ASP A 468 -13.14 -11.79 -1.71
C ASP A 468 -11.97 -11.91 -2.68
N ALA A 469 -11.76 -13.10 -3.25
CA ALA A 469 -10.66 -13.41 -4.17
C ALA A 469 -10.62 -12.58 -5.47
N ALA A 470 -11.67 -11.80 -5.79
CA ALA A 470 -11.68 -10.89 -6.94
C ALA A 470 -11.53 -9.42 -6.53
N GLY A 471 -11.30 -9.15 -5.23
CA GLY A 471 -11.18 -7.82 -4.67
C GLY A 471 -12.53 -7.12 -4.46
N ARG A 472 -13.65 -7.84 -4.40
CA ARG A 472 -14.94 -7.24 -4.01
C ARG A 472 -15.00 -7.13 -2.49
N ILE A 473 -15.36 -5.96 -1.98
CA ILE A 473 -15.65 -5.75 -0.56
C ILE A 473 -17.05 -6.33 -0.32
N ILE A 474 -17.13 -7.41 0.46
CA ILE A 474 -18.38 -8.09 0.81
C ILE A 474 -19.12 -7.31 1.90
N VAL A 475 -18.37 -6.92 2.94
CA VAL A 475 -18.85 -6.08 4.05
C VAL A 475 -17.68 -5.27 4.59
N GLN A 476 -17.94 -4.07 5.10
CA GLN A 476 -16.96 -3.23 5.78
C GLN A 476 -17.60 -2.34 6.85
N THR A 477 -16.79 -1.89 7.80
CA THR A 477 -17.17 -0.91 8.83
C THR A 477 -16.93 0.54 8.37
N GLU A 478 -17.45 1.49 9.15
CA GLU A 478 -17.01 2.89 9.10
C GLU A 478 -15.77 3.12 9.98
N LEU A 479 -15.08 4.25 9.74
CA LEU A 479 -13.95 4.68 10.56
C LEU A 479 -14.39 5.11 11.96
N GLU A 480 -13.51 4.91 12.94
CA GLU A 480 -13.57 5.48 14.29
C GLU A 480 -14.89 5.20 15.05
N GLN A 481 -15.46 4.01 14.86
CA GLN A 481 -16.65 3.54 15.58
C GLN A 481 -16.39 2.20 16.26
N PRO A 482 -16.79 2.02 17.54
CA PRO A 482 -16.75 0.73 18.21
C PRO A 482 -17.86 -0.16 17.61
N THR A 483 -17.48 -1.20 16.88
CA THR A 483 -18.43 -2.04 16.14
C THR A 483 -17.81 -3.41 15.79
N PHE A 484 -18.55 -4.24 15.08
CA PHE A 484 -18.06 -5.46 14.46
C PHE A 484 -18.76 -5.67 13.11
N VAL A 485 -18.20 -6.53 12.27
CA VAL A 485 -18.87 -7.03 11.06
C VAL A 485 -18.80 -8.54 10.98
N ASP A 486 -19.94 -9.12 10.60
CA ASP A 486 -20.08 -10.55 10.40
C ASP A 486 -20.21 -10.88 8.92
N SER A 487 -19.57 -11.95 8.47
CA SER A 487 -19.67 -12.41 7.09
C SER A 487 -19.40 -13.89 6.95
N ARG A 488 -19.91 -14.49 5.87
CA ARG A 488 -19.41 -15.81 5.43
C ARG A 488 -17.97 -15.66 4.94
N ILE A 489 -17.14 -16.64 5.24
CA ILE A 489 -15.73 -16.63 4.84
C ILE A 489 -15.63 -16.93 3.34
N PRO A 490 -15.15 -15.98 2.50
CA PRO A 490 -15.00 -16.22 1.07
C PRO A 490 -13.89 -17.25 0.82
N ARG A 491 -13.93 -17.94 -0.32
CA ARG A 491 -12.93 -18.92 -0.76
C ARG A 491 -11.91 -18.32 -1.71
N ALA A 492 -10.70 -18.88 -1.67
CA ALA A 492 -9.69 -18.67 -2.72
C ALA A 492 -10.22 -19.01 -4.12
N GLY A 493 -9.84 -18.17 -5.08
CA GLY A 493 -9.89 -18.50 -6.49
C GLY A 493 -8.63 -19.25 -6.95
N PRO A 494 -8.57 -19.67 -8.23
CA PRO A 494 -7.36 -20.20 -8.82
C PRO A 494 -6.23 -19.16 -8.77
N ALA A 495 -4.99 -19.63 -8.63
CA ALA A 495 -3.81 -18.77 -8.68
C ALA A 495 -3.81 -17.95 -9.98
N THR A 496 -3.57 -16.65 -9.86
CA THR A 496 -3.56 -15.74 -10.99
C THR A 496 -2.23 -15.81 -11.74
N VAL A 497 -2.12 -15.15 -12.90
CA VAL A 497 -0.84 -15.02 -13.61
C VAL A 497 0.17 -14.28 -12.73
N TYR A 498 -0.25 -13.24 -12.01
CA TYR A 498 0.63 -12.53 -11.09
C TYR A 498 1.04 -13.40 -9.89
N ALA A 499 0.14 -14.21 -9.34
CA ALA A 499 0.47 -15.12 -8.24
C ALA A 499 1.58 -16.12 -8.62
N LEU A 500 1.66 -16.50 -9.90
CA LEU A 500 2.64 -17.46 -10.42
C LEU A 500 3.95 -16.80 -10.85
N ALA A 501 3.89 -15.64 -11.50
CA ALA A 501 5.07 -14.99 -12.10
C ALA A 501 5.60 -13.79 -11.30
N GLY A 502 4.81 -13.29 -10.35
CA GLY A 502 5.11 -12.10 -9.56
C GLY A 502 5.53 -10.92 -10.42
N ASP A 503 6.56 -10.21 -9.96
CA ASP A 503 7.03 -9.00 -10.63
C ASP A 503 7.77 -9.24 -11.96
N LEU A 504 7.99 -10.50 -12.39
CA LEU A 504 8.43 -10.76 -13.77
C LEU A 504 7.44 -10.20 -14.79
N MET A 505 6.17 -10.05 -14.42
CA MET A 505 5.15 -9.44 -15.27
C MET A 505 5.40 -7.95 -15.52
N LEU A 506 6.01 -7.22 -14.58
CA LEU A 506 6.46 -5.84 -14.83
C LEU A 506 7.50 -5.82 -15.96
N ALA A 507 8.50 -6.70 -15.89
CA ALA A 507 9.53 -6.82 -16.90
C ALA A 507 8.95 -7.21 -18.27
N ALA A 508 7.96 -8.12 -18.29
CA ALA A 508 7.25 -8.51 -19.50
C ALA A 508 6.50 -7.33 -20.14
N VAL A 509 5.78 -6.52 -19.35
CA VAL A 509 5.09 -5.31 -19.85
C VAL A 509 6.09 -4.28 -20.38
N MET A 510 7.20 -4.04 -19.67
CA MET A 510 8.26 -3.14 -20.14
C MET A 510 8.85 -3.62 -21.49
N LEU A 511 9.13 -4.91 -21.61
CA LEU A 511 9.68 -5.51 -22.83
C LEU A 511 8.70 -5.42 -24.00
N ALA A 512 7.42 -5.73 -23.78
CA ALA A 512 6.37 -5.63 -24.79
C ALA A 512 6.24 -4.21 -25.34
N LEU A 513 6.26 -3.20 -24.47
CA LEU A 513 6.21 -1.79 -24.89
C LEU A 513 7.45 -1.38 -25.71
N MET A 514 8.64 -1.85 -25.31
CA MET A 514 9.87 -1.59 -26.08
C MET A 514 9.85 -2.23 -27.47
N ILE A 515 9.33 -3.47 -27.59
CA ILE A 515 9.23 -4.19 -28.87
C ILE A 515 8.21 -3.50 -29.79
N LEU A 516 7.03 -3.16 -29.27
CA LEU A 516 5.98 -2.47 -30.03
C LEU A 516 6.53 -1.20 -30.69
N LEU A 517 7.30 -0.41 -29.95
CA LEU A 517 7.91 0.82 -30.49
C LEU A 517 9.03 0.57 -31.51
N ARG A 518 9.84 -0.48 -31.35
CA ARG A 518 10.87 -0.81 -32.34
C ARG A 518 10.25 -1.21 -33.68
N GLY A 519 9.19 -2.02 -33.66
CA GLY A 519 8.46 -2.42 -34.86
C GLY A 519 7.86 -1.23 -35.62
N MET A 520 7.39 -0.21 -34.91
CA MET A 520 6.87 1.02 -35.53
C MET A 520 7.96 1.84 -36.25
N ARG A 521 9.20 1.85 -35.72
CA ARG A 521 10.31 2.64 -36.27
C ARG A 521 10.93 2.01 -37.51
N SER A 522 11.02 0.68 -37.60
CA SER A 522 11.58 0.01 -38.76
C SER A 522 10.75 0.21 -40.03
N GLN A 523 9.42 0.31 -39.90
CA GLN A 523 8.51 0.54 -41.03
C GLN A 523 8.40 2.00 -41.47
N THR A 524 8.92 2.96 -40.71
CA THR A 524 8.94 4.38 -41.12
C THR A 524 10.25 4.75 -41.85
N ARG A 525 11.23 3.84 -41.89
CA ARG A 525 12.52 4.00 -42.58
C ARG A 525 12.63 3.20 -43.88
N GLN A 526 11.63 2.39 -44.19
CA GLN A 526 11.39 1.79 -45.51
C GLN A 526 10.32 2.61 -46.20
#